data_AF-A0A7S9GYM4-F1
#
_entry.id   AF-A0A7S9GYM4-F1
#
_cell.length_a   1.000
_cell.length_b   1.000
_cell.length_c   1.000
_cell.angle_alpha   90.00
_cell.angle_beta   90.00
_cell.angle_gamma   90.00
#
_symmetry.space_group_name_H-M   'P 1'
#
loop_
_entity.id
_entity.type
_entity.pdbx_description
1 polymer ?
#
loop_
_entity_poly.entity_id
_entity_poly.type
_entity_poly.pdbx_seq_one_letter_code
_entity_poly.pdbx_strand_id
1 'polypeptide(L)' 'MTERLRVRVDPDKCQGHARCKALAPELFELDEYGNAHEAGDGIVPPGLEDKAWLARSNCPEIAIDVIEE' A
#
# COMPACT_ATOMS: atom_id res chain seq x y z
N MET A 1 9.27 -5.59 21.42
CA MET A 1 8.96 -6.28 20.14
C MET A 1 8.39 -5.20 19.26
N THR A 2 9.19 -4.65 18.36
CA THR A 2 8.68 -3.69 17.38
C THR A 2 8.15 -4.51 16.22
N GLU A 3 6.83 -4.70 16.20
CA GLU A 3 6.11 -5.30 15.06
C GLU A 3 6.44 -4.44 13.83
N ARG A 4 7.05 -5.05 12.81
CA ARG A 4 7.31 -4.36 11.55
C ARG A 4 6.14 -4.60 10.62
N LEU A 5 5.63 -3.54 10.01
CA LEU A 5 4.58 -3.66 9.00
C LEU A 5 5.18 -3.63 7.59
N ARG A 6 4.58 -4.39 6.68
CA ARG A 6 4.87 -4.37 5.25
C ARG A 6 3.58 -4.27 4.44
N VAL A 7 3.57 -3.42 3.42
CA VAL A 7 2.49 -3.35 2.44
C VAL A 7 2.81 -4.20 1.22
N ARG A 8 1.78 -4.80 0.62
CA ARG A 8 1.88 -5.51 -0.66
C ARG A 8 0.65 -5.22 -1.51
N VAL A 9 0.83 -4.95 -2.79
CA VAL A 9 -0.27 -4.84 -3.75
C VAL A 9 -0.40 -6.12 -4.58
N ASP A 10 -1.62 -6.64 -4.68
CA ASP A 10 -2.00 -7.73 -5.58
C ASP A 10 -2.27 -7.16 -6.98
N PRO A 11 -1.40 -7.42 -7.97
CA PRO A 11 -1.54 -6.84 -9.31
C PRO A 11 -2.74 -7.40 -10.08
N ASP A 12 -3.23 -8.59 -9.73
CA ASP A 12 -4.39 -9.19 -10.41
C ASP A 12 -5.71 -8.54 -9.97
N LYS A 13 -5.73 -7.96 -8.76
CA LYS A 13 -6.89 -7.20 -8.24
C LYS A 13 -6.80 -5.70 -8.50
N CYS A 14 -5.61 -5.15 -8.65
CA CYS A 14 -5.43 -3.71 -8.79
C CYS A 14 -6.05 -3.19 -10.10
N GLN A 15 -6.97 -2.23 -10.00
CA GLN A 15 -7.63 -1.58 -11.16
C GLN A 15 -7.28 -0.09 -11.29
N GLY A 16 -6.14 0.34 -10.75
CA GLY A 16 -5.62 1.69 -10.98
C GLY A 16 -6.41 2.87 -10.38
N HIS A 17 -7.17 2.65 -9.30
CA HIS A 17 -7.97 3.71 -8.65
C HIS A 17 -7.14 4.83 -7.98
N ALA A 18 -5.83 4.62 -7.80
CA ALA A 18 -4.87 5.58 -7.22
C ALA A 18 -5.19 6.13 -5.80
N ARG A 19 -6.19 5.61 -5.10
CA ARG A 19 -6.54 6.04 -3.72
C ARG A 19 -5.39 5.80 -2.74
N CYS A 20 -4.70 4.67 -2.86
CA CYS A 20 -3.52 4.36 -2.06
C CYS A 20 -2.40 5.39 -2.28
N LYS A 21 -2.12 5.78 -3.53
CA LYS A 21 -1.13 6.82 -3.85
C LYS A 21 -1.53 8.18 -3.29
N ALA A 22 -2.82 8.53 -3.30
CA ALA A 22 -3.31 9.79 -2.75
C ALA A 22 -3.21 9.85 -1.21
N LEU A 23 -3.50 8.75 -0.53
CA LEU A 23 -3.52 8.67 0.95
C LEU A 23 -2.13 8.47 1.57
N ALA A 24 -1.31 7.65 0.91
CA ALA A 24 0.00 7.22 1.41
C ALA A 24 1.04 7.27 0.27
N PRO A 25 1.34 8.46 -0.29
CA PRO A 25 2.27 8.61 -1.40
C PRO A 25 3.68 8.09 -1.11
N GLU A 26 4.04 7.97 0.16
CA GLU A 26 5.32 7.42 0.64
C GLU A 26 5.37 5.88 0.59
N LEU A 27 4.22 5.21 0.57
CA LEU A 27 4.13 3.74 0.65
C LEU A 27 3.84 3.08 -0.70
N PHE A 28 3.31 3.83 -1.67
CA PHE A 28 2.87 3.30 -2.95
C PHE A 28 3.41 4.14 -4.11
N GLU A 29 3.73 3.47 -5.21
CA GLU A 29 4.06 4.07 -6.50
C GLU A 29 3.07 3.60 -7.56
N LEU A 30 2.98 4.35 -8.65
CA LEU A 30 2.14 3.99 -9.79
C LEU A 30 3.04 3.74 -11.00
N ASP A 31 2.75 2.68 -11.74
CA ASP A 31 3.40 2.42 -13.02
C ASP A 31 2.84 3.33 -14.14
N GLU A 32 3.34 3.14 -15.37
CA GLU A 32 2.90 3.90 -16.54
C GLU A 32 1.43 3.64 -16.94
N TYR A 33 0.84 2.55 -16.46
CA TYR A 33 -0.55 2.16 -16.71
C TYR A 33 -1.49 2.59 -15.57
N GLY A 34 -0.95 3.20 -14.51
CA GLY A 34 -1.69 3.67 -13.34
C GLY A 34 -1.94 2.60 -12.27
N ASN A 35 -1.40 1.39 -12.42
CA ASN A 35 -1.50 0.36 -11.38
C ASN A 35 -0.53 0.65 -10.24
N ALA A 36 -0.98 0.38 -9.03
CA ALA A 36 -0.17 0.60 -7.83
C ALA A 36 0.73 -0.59 -7.52
N HIS A 37 1.91 -0.31 -6.97
CA HIS A 37 2.78 -1.26 -6.28
C HIS A 37 3.37 -0.59 -5.03
N GLU A 38 3.90 -1.38 -4.09
CA GLU A 38 4.62 -0.84 -2.94
C GLU A 38 5.88 -0.06 -3.35
N ALA A 39 6.19 0.99 -2.59
CA ALA A 39 7.42 1.74 -2.74
C ALA A 39 8.60 0.96 -2.13
N GLY A 40 9.71 0.86 -2.85
CA GLY A 40 10.90 0.15 -2.39
C GLY A 40 10.62 -1.32 -2.10
N ASP A 41 10.96 -1.76 -0.88
CA ASP A 41 10.66 -3.12 -0.44
C ASP A 41 9.31 -3.24 0.27
N GLY A 42 8.50 -2.18 0.35
CA GLY A 42 7.20 -2.21 1.02
C GLY A 42 7.25 -2.24 2.54
N ILE A 43 8.42 -2.13 3.19
CA ILE A 43 8.48 -1.90 4.64
C ILE A 43 7.81 -0.56 4.94
N VAL A 44 6.88 -0.57 5.89
CA VAL A 44 6.20 0.63 6.39
C VAL A 44 7.15 1.32 7.38
N PRO A 45 7.60 2.55 7.10
CA PRO A 45 8.41 3.32 8.04
C PRO A 45 7.63 3.63 9.32
N PRO A 46 8.32 3.75 10.47
CA PRO A 46 7.69 4.15 11.73
C PRO A 46 6.90 5.46 11.59
N GLY A 47 5.68 5.48 12.09
CA GLY A 47 4.77 6.63 11.99
C GLY A 47 3.87 6.64 10.75
N LEU A 48 3.99 5.66 9.84
CA LEU A 48 3.11 5.51 8.67
C LEU A 48 2.16 4.31 8.76
N GLU A 49 2.08 3.66 9.92
CA GLU A 49 1.24 2.47 10.15
C GLU A 49 -0.24 2.76 9.88
N ASP A 50 -0.75 3.87 10.41
CA ASP A 50 -2.13 4.31 10.16
C ASP A 50 -2.40 4.58 8.68
N LYS A 51 -1.42 5.11 7.96
CA LYS A 51 -1.54 5.34 6.51
C LYS A 51 -1.59 4.01 5.73
N ALA A 52 -0.81 3.01 6.14
CA ALA A 52 -0.85 1.68 5.53
C ALA A 52 -2.24 1.05 5.70
N TRP A 53 -2.78 1.06 6.91
CA TRP A 53 -4.12 0.57 7.19
C TRP A 53 -5.21 1.36 6.47
N LEU A 54 -5.11 2.69 6.46
CA LEU A 54 -6.06 3.55 5.76
C LEU A 54 -6.06 3.28 4.26
N ALA A 55 -4.88 3.14 3.63
CA ALA A 55 -4.77 2.80 2.23
C ALA A 55 -5.42 1.44 1.92
N ARG A 56 -5.16 0.42 2.75
CA ARG A 56 -5.80 -0.90 2.66
C ARG A 56 -7.33 -0.81 2.72
N SER A 57 -7.88 -0.15 3.73
CA SER A 57 -9.33 0.01 3.90
C SER A 57 -10.00 0.83 2.79
N ASN A 58 -9.23 1.63 2.05
CA ASN A 58 -9.74 2.50 0.99
C ASN A 58 -9.52 1.95 -0.43
N CYS A 59 -8.91 0.77 -0.58
CA CYS A 59 -8.80 0.12 -1.87
C CYS A 59 -10.17 -0.50 -2.25
N PRO A 60 -10.84 -0.06 -3.33
CA PRO A 60 -12.14 -0.60 -3.72
C PRO A 60 -12.07 -2.09 -4.11
N GLU A 61 -10.92 -2.52 -4.61
CA GLU A 61 -10.68 -3.87 -5.12
C GLU A 61 -10.10 -4.83 -4.07
N ILE A 62 -9.87 -4.34 -2.84
CA ILE A 62 -9.24 -5.12 -1.77
C ILE A 62 -7.89 -5.72 -2.23
N ALA A 63 -7.13 -4.92 -2.98
CA ALA A 63 -5.87 -5.32 -3.60
C ALA A 63 -4.64 -5.08 -2.71
N ILE A 64 -4.82 -4.58 -1.48
CA ILE A 64 -3.70 -4.18 -0.61
C ILE A 64 -3.73 -5.02 0.67
N ASP A 65 -2.61 -5.69 0.93
CA ASP A 65 -2.37 -6.39 2.19
C ASP A 65 -1.40 -5.58 3.06
N VAL A 66 -1.60 -5.66 4.37
CA VAL A 66 -0.70 -5.15 5.40
C VAL A 66 -0.33 -6.34 6.27
N ILE A 67 0.96 -6.64 6.34
CA ILE A 67 1.52 -7.86 6.95
C ILE A 67 2.33 -7.44 8.17
N GLU A 68 2.12 -8.12 9.30
CA GLU A 68 2.90 -7.98 10.54
C GLU A 68 4.06 -8.99 10.56
N GLU A 69 5.27 -8.51 10.87
CA GLU A 69 6.53 -9.28 10.98
C GLU A 69 7.22 -9.14 12.35
#